data_AF-A0A3D0SCH4-F1
#
_entry.id   AF-A0A3D0SCH4-F1
#
_cell.length_a   1.000
_cell.length_b   1.000
_cell.length_c   1.000
_cell.angle_alpha   90.00
_cell.angle_beta   90.00
_cell.angle_gamma   90.00
#
_symmetry.space_group_name_H-M   'P 1'
#
loop_
_entity.id
_entity.type
_entity.pdbx_description
1 polymer ?
#
loop_
_entity_poly.entity_id
_entity_poly.type
_entity_poly.pdbx_seq_one_letter_code
_entity_poly.pdbx_strand_id
1 'polypeptide(L)'
;LAPADIPKSGGRYDLAIALGILIAMGLIEQSPVNSTEVAGELSLNGDIRPVPGLLPVAMRCAENNHTLVLPAGNEAEIQLVDNLEYLLPATLLNT
;
A
#
# COMPACT_ATOMS: atom_id res chain seq x y z
N LEU A 1 0.86 23.31 -13.93
CA LEU A 1 1.64 23.93 -12.83
C LEU A 1 0.65 24.23 -11.70
N ALA A 2 0.47 23.27 -10.79
CA ALA A 2 -0.33 23.45 -9.57
C ALA A 2 0.50 24.29 -8.57
N PRO A 3 -0.14 25.08 -7.69
CA PRO A 3 0.54 26.10 -6.87
C PRO A 3 1.62 25.46 -5.99
N ALA A 4 2.78 26.12 -5.92
CA ALA A 4 4.02 25.57 -5.38
C ALA A 4 4.04 25.35 -3.85
N ASP A 5 2.96 25.68 -3.14
CA ASP A 5 2.90 25.70 -1.68
C ASP A 5 2.09 24.55 -1.06
N ILE A 6 1.57 23.62 -1.89
CA ILE A 6 0.91 22.41 -1.42
C ILE A 6 1.92 21.25 -1.57
N PRO A 7 2.36 20.60 -0.47
CA PRO A 7 3.15 19.39 -0.58
C PRO A 7 2.36 18.40 -1.43
N LYS A 8 2.94 17.96 -2.54
CA LYS A 8 2.33 16.92 -3.39
C LYS A 8 2.11 15.70 -2.49
N SER A 9 0.86 15.45 -2.11
CA SER A 9 0.42 14.28 -1.35
C SER A 9 0.48 12.98 -2.18
N GLY A 10 1.28 12.97 -3.26
CA GLY A 10 1.20 12.02 -4.37
C GLY A 10 1.97 10.72 -4.18
N GLY A 11 2.95 10.66 -3.27
CA GLY A 11 3.79 9.46 -3.10
C GLY A 11 3.04 8.24 -2.57
N ARG A 12 1.90 8.44 -1.90
CA ARG A 12 1.11 7.36 -1.27
C ARG A 12 0.49 6.38 -2.27
N TYR A 13 0.43 6.75 -3.54
CA TYR A 13 -0.14 5.93 -4.61
C TYR A 13 0.93 5.22 -5.44
N ASP A 14 2.23 5.50 -5.21
CA ASP A 14 3.31 4.99 -6.06
C ASP A 14 3.33 3.45 -6.09
N LEU A 15 3.11 2.81 -4.93
CA LEU A 15 3.02 1.36 -4.82
C LEU A 15 1.81 0.78 -5.58
N ALA A 16 0.64 1.38 -5.40
CA ALA A 16 -0.58 0.92 -6.09
C ALA A 16 -0.49 1.11 -7.61
N ILE A 17 0.12 2.21 -8.06
CA ILE A 17 0.38 2.47 -9.48
C ILE A 17 1.36 1.44 -10.04
N ALA A 18 2.46 1.16 -9.34
CA ALA A 18 3.44 0.18 -9.77
C ALA A 18 2.83 -1.22 -9.90
N LEU A 19 2.04 -1.66 -8.91
CA LEU A 19 1.32 -2.93 -8.98
C LEU A 19 0.32 -2.97 -10.14
N GLY A 20 -0.44 -1.88 -10.35
CA GLY A 20 -1.37 -1.79 -11.48
C GLY A 20 -0.67 -1.95 -12.84
N ILE A 21 0.52 -1.37 -13.00
CA ILE A 21 1.35 -1.53 -14.20
C ILE A 21 1.82 -2.99 -14.33
N LEU A 22 2.34 -3.59 -13.26
CA LEU A 22 2.81 -4.99 -13.28
C LEU A 22 1.69 -5.98 -13.62
N ILE A 23 0.49 -5.75 -13.08
CA ILE A 23 -0.72 -6.52 -13.40
C ILE A 23 -1.10 -6.35 -14.87
N ALA A 24 -1.10 -5.11 -15.39
CA ALA A 24 -1.41 -4.84 -16.79
C ALA A 24 -0.41 -5.47 -17.76
N MET A 25 0.86 -5.62 -17.34
CA MET A 25 1.91 -6.31 -18.08
C MET A 25 1.81 -7.83 -18.00
N GLY A 26 0.91 -8.39 -17.16
CA GLY A 26 0.80 -9.83 -16.94
C GLY A 26 1.91 -10.42 -16.09
N LEU A 27 2.66 -9.58 -15.35
CA LEU A 27 3.73 -10.03 -14.44
C LEU A 27 3.20 -10.45 -13.06
N ILE A 28 1.98 -10.03 -12.73
CA ILE A 28 1.26 -10.41 -11.51
C ILE A 28 -0.14 -10.89 -11.90
N GLU A 29 -0.57 -12.03 -11.36
CA GLU A 29 -1.93 -12.53 -11.56
C GLU A 29 -2.97 -11.62 -10.90
N GLN A 30 -4.14 -11.44 -11.54
CA GLN A 30 -5.22 -10.59 -11.01
C GLN A 30 -5.99 -11.24 -9.85
N SER A 31 -6.02 -12.57 -9.78
CA SER A 31 -6.80 -13.32 -8.79
C SER A 31 -6.50 -12.94 -7.32
N PRO A 32 -5.24 -12.76 -6.88
CA PRO A 32 -4.93 -12.33 -5.50
C PRO A 32 -5.30 -10.87 -5.20
N VAL A 33 -5.69 -10.06 -6.19
CA VAL A 33 -5.84 -8.59 -6.03
C VAL A 33 -7.26 -8.19 -5.60
N ASN A 34 -8.28 -9.03 -5.84
CA ASN A 34 -9.68 -8.65 -5.58
C ASN A 34 -10.05 -8.51 -4.10
N SER A 35 -9.26 -9.09 -3.20
CA SER A 35 -9.45 -9.01 -1.74
C SER A 35 -8.20 -8.47 -1.04
N THR A 36 -7.38 -7.73 -1.78
CA THR A 36 -6.14 -7.14 -1.27
C THR A 36 -6.14 -5.63 -1.50
N GLU A 37 -5.88 -4.89 -0.43
CA GLU A 37 -5.68 -3.44 -0.50
C GLU A 37 -4.21 -3.13 -0.21
N VAL A 38 -3.66 -2.10 -0.85
CA VAL A 38 -2.22 -1.81 -0.78
C VAL A 38 -1.98 -0.35 -0.47
N ALA A 39 -1.09 -0.07 0.48
CA ALA A 39 -0.74 1.29 0.88
C ALA A 39 0.75 1.43 1.17
N GLY A 40 1.39 2.43 0.59
CA GLY A 40 2.81 2.71 0.78
C GLY A 40 3.36 3.56 -0.35
N GLU A 41 4.49 4.22 -0.10
CA GLU A 41 5.26 4.84 -1.18
C GLU A 41 6.31 3.87 -1.70
N LEU A 42 6.60 3.90 -2.99
CA LEU A 42 7.61 3.08 -3.61
C LEU A 42 8.79 3.95 -4.04
N SER A 43 9.99 3.65 -3.54
CA SER A 43 11.21 4.30 -4.03
C SER A 43 11.77 3.63 -5.28
N LEU A 44 12.65 4.32 -6.00
CA LEU A 44 13.24 3.82 -7.25
C LEU A 44 14.09 2.55 -7.08
N ASN A 45 14.56 2.26 -5.87
CA ASN A 45 15.27 1.03 -5.54
C ASN A 45 14.33 -0.13 -5.13
N GLY A 46 13.02 0.08 -5.14
CA GLY A 46 12.02 -0.93 -4.83
C GLY A 46 11.58 -0.97 -3.36
N ASP A 47 12.15 -0.16 -2.47
CA ASP A 47 11.75 -0.16 -1.05
C ASP A 47 10.34 0.43 -0.88
N ILE A 48 9.60 -0.16 0.06
CA ILE A 48 8.26 0.29 0.44
C ILE A 48 8.36 1.15 1.69
N ARG A 49 7.91 2.41 1.61
CA ARG A 49 8.06 3.42 2.64
C ARG A 49 6.72 3.77 3.30
N PRO A 50 6.72 4.06 4.62
CA PRO A 50 5.51 4.36 5.36
C PRO A 50 4.80 5.63 4.88
N VAL A 51 3.47 5.61 4.99
CA VAL A 51 2.58 6.72 4.64
C VAL A 51 1.75 7.13 5.85
N PRO A 52 1.47 8.42 6.06
CA PRO A 52 0.68 8.83 7.23
C PRO A 52 -0.82 8.60 7.03
N GLY A 53 -1.51 8.25 8.12
CA GLY A 53 -2.97 8.16 8.17
C GLY A 53 -3.53 6.90 7.52
N LEU A 54 -2.98 5.74 7.92
CA LEU A 54 -3.38 4.43 7.41
C LEU A 54 -4.56 3.82 8.18
N LEU A 55 -4.89 4.35 9.36
CA LEU A 55 -5.97 3.83 10.20
C LEU A 55 -7.33 3.74 9.48
N PRO A 56 -7.82 4.77 8.74
CA PRO A 56 -9.11 4.66 8.04
C PRO A 56 -9.11 3.60 6.94
N VAL A 57 -7.96 3.38 6.29
CA VAL A 57 -7.79 2.32 5.27
C VAL A 57 -7.89 0.96 5.94
N ALA A 58 -7.15 0.75 7.03
CA ALA A 58 -7.18 -0.47 7.80
C ALA A 58 -8.58 -0.82 8.34
N MET A 59 -9.32 0.17 8.87
CA MET A 59 -10.71 -0.04 9.29
C MET A 59 -11.58 -0.55 8.14
N ARG A 60 -11.45 0.05 6.95
CA ARG A 60 -12.24 -0.38 5.79
C ARG A 60 -11.82 -1.75 5.26
N CYS A 61 -10.53 -2.08 5.28
CA CYS A 61 -10.05 -3.41 4.93
C CYS A 61 -10.66 -4.47 5.86
N ALA A 62 -10.66 -4.23 7.17
CA ALA A 62 -11.23 -5.14 8.16
C ALA A 62 -12.75 -5.33 7.95
N GLU A 63 -13.49 -4.24 7.71
CA GLU A 63 -14.93 -4.29 7.39
C GLU A 63 -15.26 -5.13 6.14
N ASN A 64 -14.37 -5.12 5.15
CA ASN A 64 -14.54 -5.85 3.89
C ASN A 64 -13.93 -7.27 3.90
N ASN A 65 -13.30 -7.69 5.01
CA ASN A 65 -12.49 -8.92 5.07
C ASN A 65 -11.38 -8.97 4.00
N HIS A 66 -10.71 -7.85 3.77
CA HIS A 66 -9.58 -7.74 2.85
C HIS A 66 -8.25 -7.83 3.59
N THR A 67 -7.22 -8.33 2.89
CA THR A 67 -5.83 -8.29 3.36
C THR A 67 -5.20 -6.93 3.02
N LEU A 68 -4.62 -6.26 4.01
CA LEU A 68 -3.90 -5.00 3.80
C LEU A 68 -2.39 -5.25 3.63
N VAL A 69 -1.82 -4.79 2.51
CA VAL A 69 -0.38 -4.83 2.26
C VAL A 69 0.21 -3.44 2.50
N LEU A 70 1.16 -3.34 3.43
CA LEU A 70 1.70 -2.05 3.87
C LEU A 70 3.11 -2.18 4.47
N PRO A 71 3.90 -1.10 4.56
CA PRO A 71 5.23 -1.16 5.15
C PRO A 71 5.20 -1.34 6.67
N ALA A 72 6.23 -1.99 7.21
CA ALA A 72 6.41 -2.20 8.66
C ALA A 72 6.40 -0.89 9.48
N GLY A 73 6.81 0.23 8.89
CA GLY A 73 6.79 1.54 9.56
C GLY A 73 5.39 2.02 9.97
N ASN A 74 4.32 1.41 9.43
CA ASN A 74 2.93 1.72 9.81
C ASN A 74 2.34 0.74 10.83
N GLU A 75 3.04 -0.36 11.18
CA GLU A 75 2.51 -1.49 11.97
C GLU A 75 1.82 -1.06 13.27
N ALA A 76 2.44 -0.14 14.01
CA ALA A 76 1.91 0.35 15.28
C ALA A 76 0.54 1.05 15.16
N GLU A 77 0.23 1.67 14.01
CA GLU A 77 -1.04 2.35 13.79
C GLU A 77 -2.16 1.34 13.48
N ILE A 78 -1.89 0.33 12.62
CA ILE A 78 -2.94 -0.58 12.16
C ILE A 78 -3.18 -1.78 13.09
N GLN A 79 -2.24 -2.11 13.99
CA GLN A 79 -2.49 -3.09 15.06
C GLN A 79 -3.62 -2.68 16.02
N LEU A 80 -4.07 -1.42 15.99
CA LEU A 80 -5.22 -0.92 16.73
C LEU A 80 -6.58 -1.37 16.14
N VAL A 81 -6.59 -1.94 14.93
CA VAL A 81 -7.79 -2.38 14.22
C VAL A 81 -8.01 -3.87 14.44
N ASP A 82 -9.13 -4.23 15.07
CA ASP A 82 -9.51 -5.62 15.28
C ASP A 82 -9.84 -6.33 13.96
N ASN A 83 -9.50 -7.63 13.89
CA ASN A 83 -9.80 -8.51 12.75
C ASN A 83 -9.18 -8.09 11.40
N LEU A 84 -8.11 -7.29 11.43
CA LEU A 84 -7.36 -6.95 10.23
C LEU A 84 -6.33 -8.05 9.89
N GLU A 85 -6.40 -8.59 8.68
CA GLU A 85 -5.31 -9.37 8.10
C GLU A 85 -4.37 -8.44 7.34
N TYR A 86 -3.05 -8.55 7.56
CA TYR A 86 -2.09 -7.68 6.91
C TYR A 86 -0.74 -8.37 6.62
N LEU A 87 -0.04 -7.85 5.61
CA LEU A 87 1.30 -8.27 5.19
C LEU A 87 2.24 -7.07 5.20
N LEU A 88 3.48 -7.29 5.64
CA LEU A 88 4.50 -6.25 5.82
C LEU A 88 5.70 -6.40 4.87
N PRO A 89 5.53 -6.27 3.54
CA PRO A 89 6.67 -6.35 2.62
C PRO A 89 7.61 -5.15 2.82
N ALA A 90 8.91 -5.42 2.75
CA ALA A 90 9.94 -4.39 2.78
C ALA A 90 10.24 -3.81 1.39
N THR A 91 10.06 -4.61 0.33
CA THR A 91 10.43 -4.28 -1.05
C THR A 91 9.50 -4.96 -2.06
N LEU A 92 9.38 -4.37 -3.25
CA LEU A 92 8.73 -4.99 -4.41
C LEU A 92 9.65 -5.94 -5.20
N LEU A 93 10.94 -6.01 -4.87
CA LEU A 93 11.90 -6.84 -5.58
C LEU A 93 12.02 -8.23 -4.92
N ASN A 94 12.09 -9.28 -5.73
CA ASN A 94 12.59 -10.58 -5.26
C ASN A 94 14.09 -10.45 -5.00
N THR A 95 14.47 -10.42 -3.73
CA THR A 95 15.88 -10.50 -3.29
C THR A 95 16.23 -11.91 -2.83
#